data_AF-A0A2V8N3R6-F1
#
_entry.id   AF-A0A2V8N3R6-F1
#
_cell.length_a   1.000
_cell.length_b   1.000
_cell.length_c   1.000
_cell.angle_alpha   90.00
_cell.angle_beta   90.00
_cell.angle_gamma   90.00
#
_symmetry.space_group_name_H-M   'P 1'
#
loop_
_entity.id
_entity.type
_entity.pdbx_description
1 polymer ?
#
loop_
_entity_poly.entity_id
_entity_poly.type
_entity_poly.pdbx_seq_one_letter_code
_entity_poly.pdbx_strand_id
1 'polypeptide(L)'
;MNRREFLFFTKSVKDRAALSCEQLYMRYLDSTLDGTTSQLFKKIEQSLSTVTFLHVTDAAWLGCEELKPVESILTAFCERGGRIEYKPSKYL
;
A
#
# COMPACT_ATOMS: atom_id res chain seq x y z
N MET A 1 17.42 7.98 15.35
CA MET A 1 16.48 6.84 15.50
C MET A 1 15.43 6.94 14.39
N ASN A 2 15.17 5.84 13.69
CA ASN A 2 14.85 5.78 12.26
C ASN A 2 13.62 6.60 11.79
N ARG A 3 13.87 7.68 11.03
CA ARG A 3 12.86 8.42 10.24
C ARG A 3 12.58 7.71 8.91
N ARG A 4 12.02 6.50 8.96
CA ARG A 4 11.60 5.74 7.77
C ARG A 4 10.10 5.41 7.82
N GLU A 5 9.28 6.40 8.13
CA GLU A 5 7.81 6.34 7.92
C GLU A 5 7.43 6.87 6.52
N PHE A 6 8.40 6.99 5.60
CA PHE A 6 8.24 7.63 4.28
C PHE A 6 7.93 6.67 3.11
N LEU A 7 7.89 5.36 3.35
CA LEU A 7 8.05 4.37 2.28
C LEU A 7 6.78 3.86 1.58
N PHE A 8 5.58 4.35 1.93
CA PHE A 8 4.34 3.97 1.21
C PHE A 8 3.69 5.11 0.46
N PHE A 9 4.04 6.35 0.76
CA PHE A 9 3.38 7.51 0.19
C PHE A 9 4.46 8.55 0.00
N THR A 10 5.12 8.53 -1.16
CA THR A 10 5.83 9.72 -1.62
C THR A 10 4.76 10.79 -1.82
N LYS A 11 4.59 11.66 -0.82
CA LYS A 11 3.59 12.72 -0.81
C LYS A 11 4.05 13.83 -1.76
N SER A 12 4.09 13.50 -3.04
CA SER A 12 4.35 14.45 -4.12
C SER A 12 3.06 15.20 -4.38
N VAL A 13 2.99 16.41 -3.83
CA VAL A 13 2.17 17.54 -4.28
C VAL A 13 0.79 17.14 -4.85
N LYS A 14 -0.23 17.15 -3.99
CA LYS A 14 -1.67 16.89 -4.24
C LYS A 14 -2.08 15.41 -4.39
N ASP A 15 -2.56 14.83 -3.29
CA ASP A 15 -3.49 13.68 -3.29
C ASP A 15 -3.03 12.39 -3.99
N ARG A 16 -1.72 12.22 -4.23
CA ARG A 16 -1.14 11.02 -4.86
C ARG A 16 -0.30 10.20 -3.90
N ALA A 17 -0.34 8.89 -4.12
CA ALA A 17 0.29 7.85 -3.36
C ALA A 17 1.00 6.84 -4.25
N ALA A 18 1.96 6.10 -3.72
CA ALA A 18 2.64 5.03 -4.44
C ALA A 18 2.85 3.81 -3.54
N LEU A 19 2.10 2.75 -3.77
CA LEU A 19 2.13 1.51 -3.03
C LEU A 19 2.86 0.43 -3.84
N SER A 20 3.98 -0.06 -3.30
CA SER A 20 4.66 -1.24 -3.82
C SER A 20 4.16 -2.48 -3.09
N CYS A 21 3.58 -3.43 -3.82
CA CYS A 21 3.04 -4.65 -3.21
C CYS A 21 4.14 -5.54 -2.61
N GLU A 22 5.34 -5.55 -3.20
CA GLU A 22 6.50 -6.25 -2.64
C GLU A 22 6.90 -5.66 -1.28
N GLN A 23 7.10 -4.34 -1.20
CA GLN A 23 7.45 -3.67 0.05
C GLN A 23 6.36 -3.84 1.11
N LEU A 24 5.09 -3.85 0.67
CA LEU A 24 3.96 -4.11 1.56
C LEU A 24 4.01 -5.53 2.13
N TYR A 25 4.30 -6.53 1.30
CA TYR A 25 4.46 -7.91 1.74
C TYR A 25 5.60 -8.07 2.74
N MET A 26 6.79 -7.51 2.45
CA MET A 26 7.91 -7.51 3.40
C MET A 26 7.52 -6.86 4.74
N ARG A 27 6.78 -5.75 4.69
CA ARG A 27 6.34 -5.04 5.91
C ARG A 27 5.25 -5.81 6.66
N TYR A 28 4.39 -6.52 5.95
CA TYR A 28 3.39 -7.41 6.55
C TYR A 28 4.05 -8.56 7.30
N LEU A 29 5.08 -9.20 6.71
CA LEU A 29 5.86 -10.24 7.38
C LEU A 29 6.51 -9.70 8.67
N ASP A 30 7.17 -8.55 8.58
CA ASP A 30 7.80 -7.86 9.71
C ASP A 30 6.77 -7.54 10.81
N SER A 31 5.61 -6.96 10.44
CA SER A 31 4.55 -6.61 11.37
C SER A 31 3.87 -7.84 12.00
N THR A 32 3.87 -8.97 11.30
CA THR A 32 3.35 -10.25 11.83
C THR A 32 4.28 -10.81 12.90
N LEU A 33 5.60 -10.67 12.71
CA LEU A 33 6.59 -11.03 13.74
C LEU A 33 6.48 -10.12 14.97
N ASP A 34 6.24 -8.82 14.79
CA ASP A 34 6.06 -7.86 15.87
C ASP A 34 4.63 -7.84 16.47
N GLY A 35 3.68 -8.58 15.90
CA GLY A 35 2.26 -8.52 16.29
C GLY A 35 1.57 -7.17 16.04
N THR A 36 2.16 -6.32 15.18
CA THR A 36 1.67 -4.97 14.85
C THR A 36 0.91 -4.91 13.53
N THR A 37 0.56 -6.05 12.93
CA THR A 37 -0.17 -6.16 11.66
C THR A 37 -1.43 -5.29 11.60
N SER A 38 -2.21 -5.24 12.70
CA SER A 38 -3.42 -4.40 12.77
C SER A 38 -3.11 -2.90 12.68
N GLN A 39 -1.98 -2.45 13.24
CA GLN A 39 -1.56 -1.05 13.15
C GLN A 39 -1.04 -0.71 11.75
N LEU A 40 -0.38 -1.66 11.08
CA LEU A 40 0.05 -1.50 9.70
C LEU A 40 -1.15 -1.21 8.78
N PHE A 41 -2.18 -2.05 8.82
CA PHE A 41 -3.39 -1.85 8.00
C PHE A 41 -4.09 -0.53 8.30
N LYS A 42 -4.25 -0.17 9.59
CA LYS A 42 -4.83 1.11 9.98
C LYS A 42 -4.06 2.31 9.42
N LYS A 43 -2.72 2.26 9.42
CA LYS A 43 -1.88 3.32 8.82
C LYS A 43 -2.07 3.41 7.30
N ILE A 44 -2.21 2.27 6.62
CA ILE A 44 -2.48 2.22 5.18
C ILE A 44 -3.84 2.85 4.87
N GLU A 45 -4.90 2.45 5.58
CA GLU A 45 -6.25 3.01 5.41
C GLU A 45 -6.29 4.52 5.68
N GLN A 46 -5.62 4.99 6.74
CA GLN A 46 -5.54 6.41 7.06
C GLN A 46 -4.80 7.20 5.97
N SER A 47 -3.71 6.64 5.43
CA SER A 47 -2.95 7.28 4.36
C SER A 47 -3.78 7.35 3.07
N LEU A 48 -4.42 6.23 2.70
CA LEU A 48 -5.34 6.14 1.56
C LEU A 48 -6.51 7.09 1.71
N SER A 49 -7.01 7.29 2.94
CA SER A 49 -8.13 8.20 3.20
C SER A 49 -7.84 9.64 2.76
N THR A 50 -6.57 10.06 2.78
CA THR A 50 -6.13 11.41 2.41
C THR A 50 -5.66 11.56 0.96
N VAL A 51 -5.71 10.49 0.16
CA VAL A 51 -5.31 10.53 -1.24
C VAL A 51 -6.47 10.10 -2.15
N THR A 52 -6.39 10.51 -3.40
CA THR A 52 -7.39 10.18 -4.44
C THR A 52 -6.76 9.43 -5.61
N PHE A 53 -5.43 9.41 -5.70
CA PHE A 53 -4.70 8.70 -6.74
C PHE A 53 -3.64 7.78 -6.12
N LEU A 54 -3.66 6.51 -6.48
CA LEU A 54 -2.75 5.49 -5.99
C LEU A 54 -2.02 4.84 -7.16
N HIS A 55 -0.70 4.94 -7.17
CA HIS A 55 0.12 4.12 -8.07
C HIS A 55 0.43 2.80 -7.38
N VAL A 56 0.09 1.69 -8.00
CA VAL A 56 0.43 0.36 -7.50
C VAL A 56 1.53 -0.21 -8.38
N THR A 57 2.65 -0.62 -7.79
CA THR A 57 3.72 -1.35 -8.48
C THR A 57 3.77 -2.79 -7.99
N ASP A 58 4.36 -3.66 -8.79
CA ASP A 58 4.59 -5.06 -8.42
C ASP A 58 3.27 -5.80 -8.11
N ALA A 59 2.21 -5.48 -8.86
CA ALA A 59 0.86 -6.01 -8.64
C ALA A 59 0.78 -7.55 -8.70
N ALA A 60 1.80 -8.23 -9.25
CA ALA A 60 1.94 -9.69 -9.19
C ALA A 60 1.88 -10.23 -7.76
N TRP A 61 2.32 -9.46 -6.77
CA TRP A 61 2.26 -9.85 -5.35
C TRP A 61 0.84 -9.80 -4.77
N LEU A 62 -0.11 -9.05 -5.37
CA LEU A 62 -1.50 -9.00 -4.89
C LEU A 62 -2.20 -10.36 -4.95
N GLY A 63 -1.73 -11.27 -5.80
CA GLY A 63 -2.27 -12.65 -5.86
C GLY A 63 -1.92 -13.53 -4.66
N CYS A 64 -1.05 -13.07 -3.75
CA CYS A 64 -0.71 -13.80 -2.54
C CYS A 64 -1.87 -13.75 -1.52
N GLU A 65 -2.20 -14.89 -0.90
CA GLU A 65 -3.30 -14.96 0.08
C GLU A 65 -3.11 -14.02 1.26
N GLU A 66 -1.86 -13.75 1.64
CA GLU A 66 -1.50 -12.83 2.71
C GLU A 66 -1.82 -11.37 2.39
N LEU A 67 -1.93 -11.02 1.10
CA LEU A 67 -2.31 -9.67 0.64
C LEU A 67 -3.80 -9.53 0.31
N LYS A 68 -4.63 -10.56 0.49
CA LYS A 68 -6.10 -10.47 0.36
C LYS A 68 -6.72 -9.30 1.16
N PRO A 69 -6.28 -9.00 2.40
CA PRO A 69 -6.79 -7.83 3.13
C PRO A 69 -6.48 -6.51 2.42
N VAL A 70 -5.33 -6.44 1.74
CA VAL A 70 -4.88 -5.25 1.00
C VAL A 70 -5.70 -5.07 -0.26
N GLU A 71 -5.98 -6.15 -0.99
CA GLU A 71 -6.90 -6.11 -2.13
C GLU A 71 -8.26 -5.55 -1.72
N SER A 72 -8.79 -5.95 -0.56
CA SER A 72 -10.05 -5.41 -0.04
C SER A 72 -9.97 -3.90 0.23
N ILE A 73 -8.85 -3.42 0.79
CA ILE A 73 -8.59 -2.00 1.02
C ILE A 73 -8.50 -1.24 -0.31
N LEU A 74 -7.85 -1.81 -1.33
CA LEU A 74 -7.76 -1.21 -2.67
C LEU A 74 -9.13 -1.14 -3.36
N THR A 75 -9.95 -2.18 -3.24
CA THR A 75 -11.32 -2.16 -3.75
C THR A 75 -12.14 -1.07 -3.06
N ALA A 76 -12.13 -0.99 -1.73
CA ALA A 76 -12.83 0.06 -0.99
C ALA A 76 -12.33 1.47 -1.36
N PHE A 77 -11.02 1.61 -1.63
CA PHE A 77 -10.45 2.87 -2.13
C PHE A 77 -11.02 3.25 -3.50
N CYS A 78 -11.17 2.29 -4.41
CA CYS A 78 -11.77 2.50 -5.72
C CYS A 78 -13.26 2.85 -5.63
N GLU A 79 -14.02 2.16 -4.79
CA GLU A 79 -15.45 2.41 -4.55
C GLU A 79 -15.73 3.82 -4.02
N ARG A 80 -14.79 4.38 -3.24
CA ARG A 80 -14.85 5.76 -2.76
C ARG A 80 -14.57 6.81 -3.86
N GLY A 81 -14.21 6.39 -5.07
CA GLY A 81 -13.83 7.26 -6.18
C GLY A 81 -12.32 7.49 -6.31
N GLY A 82 -11.51 6.71 -5.59
CA GLY A 82 -10.06 6.69 -5.76
C GLY A 82 -9.65 6.06 -7.10
N ARG A 83 -8.59 6.58 -7.71
CA ARG A 83 -8.02 6.05 -8.96
C ARG A 83 -6.78 5.22 -8.67
N ILE A 84 -6.73 4.01 -9.19
CA ILE A 84 -5.56 3.12 -9.07
C ILE A 84 -4.88 3.01 -10.43
N GLU A 85 -3.59 3.31 -10.49
CA GLU A 85 -2.75 3.13 -11.67
C GLU A 85 -1.74 2.01 -11.41
N TYR A 86 -1.92 0.89 -12.09
CA TYR A 86 -0.98 -0.24 -12.01
C TYR A 86 0.21 0.03 -12.95
N LYS A 87 1.40 0.19 -12.38
CA LYS A 87 2.63 0.24 -13.16
C LYS A 87 3.32 -1.12 -13.13
N PRO A 88 3.71 -1.66 -14.29
CA PRO A 88 4.57 -2.83 -14.32
C PRO A 88 5.90 -2.48 -13.63
N SER A 89 6.40 -3.43 -12.84
CA SER A 89 7.71 -3.31 -12.21
C SER A 89 8.76 -3.09 -13.30
N LYS A 90 9.67 -2.13 -13.10
CA LYS A 90 10.70 -1.79 -14.10
C LYS A 90 11.82 -2.82 -14.23
N TYR A 91 11.64 -4.02 -13.67
CA TYR A 91 12.59 -5.12 -13.74
C TYR A 91 12.09 -6.19 -14.73
N LEU A 92 12.29 -5.91 -16.03
CA LEU A 92 12.38 -6.88 -17.11
C LEU A 92 13.72 -6.69 -17.82
#